data_AF-A0A7V9H9X6-F1
#
_entry.id   AF-A0A7V9H9X6-F1
#
_cell.length_a   1.000
_cell.length_b   1.000
_cell.length_c   1.000
_cell.angle_alpha   90.00
_cell.angle_beta   90.00
_cell.angle_gamma   90.00
#
_symmetry.space_group_name_H-M   'P 1'
#
loop_
_entity.id
_entity.type
_entity.pdbx_description
1 polymer ?
#
loop_
_entity_poly.entity_id
_entity_poly.type
_entity_poly.pdbx_seq_one_letter_code
_entity_poly.pdbx_strand_id
1 'polypeptide(L)'
;TSPQTALTLNRYMRRVVEEGTGTAADIDGVQVAGKTGTAELRDTTASEPATGADVLPGEEPAEDISDTDAWFVAFAPARRPRIAVAVLLVGQGAGGDTAAPTAKAVLLNALKAR
;
A
#
# COMPACT_ATOMS: atom_id res chain seq x y z
N THR A 1 1.65 -13.16 -20.28
CA THR A 1 2.85 -12.93 -19.45
C THR A 1 3.68 -14.20 -19.40
N SER A 2 5.00 -14.14 -19.66
CA SER A 2 5.85 -15.33 -19.58
C SER A 2 6.14 -15.70 -18.12
N PRO A 3 6.47 -16.97 -17.81
CA PRO A 3 6.90 -17.38 -16.47
C PRO A 3 8.10 -16.57 -15.97
N GLN A 4 9.04 -16.24 -16.85
CA GLN A 4 10.21 -15.43 -16.52
C GLN A 4 9.82 -14.01 -16.10
N THR A 5 8.90 -13.35 -16.83
CA THR A 5 8.41 -12.02 -16.47
C THR A 5 7.71 -12.05 -15.11
N ALA A 6 6.90 -13.06 -14.83
CA ALA A 6 6.22 -13.20 -13.54
C ALA A 6 7.22 -13.39 -12.38
N LEU A 7 8.27 -14.20 -12.58
CA LEU A 7 9.33 -14.38 -11.59
C LEU A 7 10.11 -13.09 -11.34
N THR A 8 10.36 -12.31 -12.38
CA THR A 8 11.01 -11.00 -12.27
C THR A 8 10.14 -10.02 -11.49
N LEU A 9 8.85 -9.91 -11.82
CA LEU A 9 7.91 -9.05 -11.11
C LEU A 9 7.76 -9.45 -9.64
N ASN A 10 7.67 -10.75 -9.36
CA ASN A 10 7.61 -11.27 -8.00
C ASN A 10 8.83 -10.81 -7.17
N ARG A 11 10.04 -10.89 -7.75
CA ARG A 11 11.25 -10.38 -7.10
C ARG A 11 11.15 -8.89 -6.76
N TYR A 12 10.61 -8.09 -7.67
CA TYR A 12 10.44 -6.64 -7.44
C TYR A 12 9.41 -6.36 -6.36
N MET A 13 8.27 -7.04 -6.39
CA MET A 13 7.21 -6.92 -5.38
C MET A 13 7.66 -7.39 -3.99
N ARG A 14 8.58 -8.36 -3.92
CA ARG A 14 9.20 -8.75 -2.65
C ARG A 14 10.08 -7.64 -2.09
N ARG A 15 10.91 -6.99 -2.92
CA ARG A 15 11.74 -5.85 -2.48
C ARG A 15 10.92 -4.69 -1.93
N VAL A 16 9.72 -4.45 -2.45
CA VAL A 16 8.82 -3.44 -1.87
C VAL A 16 8.50 -3.72 -0.41
N VAL A 17 8.39 -5.00 -0.03
CA VAL A 17 8.10 -5.42 1.36
C VAL A 17 9.39 -5.59 2.17
N GLU A 18 10.48 -6.06 1.57
CA GLU A 18 11.74 -6.29 2.28
C GLU A 18 12.46 -4.97 2.63
N GLU A 19 12.40 -3.97 1.74
CA GLU A 19 13.22 -2.75 1.84
C GLU A 19 12.52 -1.47 1.33
N GLY A 20 11.23 -1.54 0.99
CA GLY A 20 10.50 -0.45 0.34
C GLY A 20 9.31 0.09 1.14
N THR A 21 8.36 0.67 0.39
CA THR A 21 7.16 1.31 0.95
C THR A 21 6.16 0.33 1.59
N GLY A 22 6.31 -0.97 1.34
CA GLY A 22 5.41 -2.01 1.84
C GLY A 22 5.94 -2.77 3.05
N THR A 23 6.99 -2.27 3.71
CA THR A 23 7.67 -2.96 4.83
C THR A 23 6.75 -3.33 5.99
N ALA A 24 5.69 -2.55 6.24
CA ALA A 24 4.70 -2.90 7.26
C ALA A 24 3.89 -4.18 6.94
N ALA A 25 3.94 -4.67 5.70
CA ALA A 25 3.34 -5.95 5.31
C ALA A 25 4.22 -7.19 5.58
N ASP A 26 5.45 -7.00 6.06
CA ASP A 26 6.39 -8.11 6.30
C ASP A 26 5.87 -9.11 7.35
N ILE A 27 6.07 -10.40 7.09
CA ILE A 27 5.66 -11.48 7.98
C ILE A 27 6.88 -12.38 8.21
N ASP A 28 7.29 -12.49 9.47
CA ASP A 28 8.42 -13.36 9.84
C ASP A 28 8.19 -14.82 9.35
N GLY A 29 9.21 -15.37 8.71
CA GLY A 29 9.18 -16.70 8.10
C GLY A 29 8.33 -16.85 6.83
N VAL A 30 7.65 -15.81 6.34
CA VAL A 30 6.80 -15.86 5.14
C VAL A 30 7.26 -14.83 4.11
N GLN A 31 7.63 -15.30 2.91
CA GLN A 31 7.94 -14.37 1.82
C GLN A 31 6.66 -13.71 1.31
N VAL A 32 6.50 -12.41 1.56
CA VAL A 32 5.38 -11.61 1.05
C VAL A 32 5.84 -10.83 -0.18
N ALA A 33 5.04 -10.82 -1.23
CA ALA A 33 5.24 -9.97 -2.39
C ALA A 33 4.04 -9.02 -2.49
N GLY A 34 4.29 -7.70 -2.53
CA GLY A 34 3.21 -6.73 -2.57
C GLY A 34 3.59 -5.39 -3.20
N LYS A 35 2.60 -4.52 -3.34
CA LYS A 35 2.81 -3.14 -3.80
C LYS A 35 1.82 -2.21 -3.10
N THR A 36 2.35 -1.07 -2.65
CA THR A 36 1.56 0.06 -2.15
C THR A 36 1.03 0.90 -3.28
N GLY A 37 -0.02 1.65 -2.99
CA GLY A 37 -0.17 2.96 -3.58
C GLY A 37 -1.12 3.85 -2.80
N THR A 38 -1.34 5.00 -3.40
CA THR A 38 -1.86 6.20 -2.77
C THR A 38 -2.58 6.90 -3.91
N ALA A 39 -3.90 7.02 -3.85
CA ALA A 39 -4.70 7.59 -4.92
C ALA A 39 -5.40 8.85 -4.42
N GLU A 40 -5.04 9.99 -5.01
CA GLU A 40 -5.69 11.28 -4.73
C GLU A 40 -7.14 11.26 -5.25
N LEU A 41 -8.05 11.81 -4.46
CA LEU A 41 -9.49 11.81 -4.70
C LEU A 41 -9.97 13.13 -5.33
N ARG A 42 -9.27 14.24 -5.09
CA ARG A 42 -9.57 15.55 -5.69
C ARG A 42 -8.60 15.89 -6.81
N ASP A 43 -9.05 16.80 -7.66
CA ASP A 43 -8.26 17.35 -8.74
C ASP A 43 -7.21 18.32 -8.18
N THR A 44 -5.94 17.98 -8.32
CA THR A 44 -4.80 18.81 -7.88
C THR A 44 -4.59 20.06 -8.74
N THR A 45 -5.33 20.22 -9.84
CA THR A 45 -5.30 21.40 -10.71
C THR A 45 -6.36 22.46 -10.40
N ALA A 46 -7.32 22.15 -9.52
CA ALA A 46 -8.25 23.13 -9.02
C ALA A 46 -7.50 24.03 -8.02
N SER A 47 -7.22 25.27 -8.42
CA SER A 47 -6.51 26.31 -7.64
C SER A 47 -7.23 26.77 -6.36
N GLU A 48 -8.13 25.97 -5.81
CA GLU A 48 -8.87 26.28 -4.59
C GLU A 48 -8.32 25.40 -3.46
N PRO A 49 -7.64 25.98 -2.44
CA PRO A 49 -7.12 25.19 -1.34
C PRO A 49 -8.28 24.49 -0.62
N ALA A 50 -8.11 23.19 -0.35
CA ALA A 50 -9.08 22.34 0.33
C ALA A 50 -9.21 22.65 1.83
N THR A 51 -9.07 23.88 2.27
CA THR A 51 -9.45 24.30 3.63
C THR A 51 -9.61 25.81 3.64
N GLY A 52 -10.77 26.30 4.07
CA GLY A 52 -10.94 27.69 4.52
C GLY A 52 -10.19 27.99 5.84
N ALA A 53 -9.01 27.40 6.01
CA ALA A 53 -8.08 27.74 7.07
C ALA A 53 -7.14 28.80 6.52
N ASP A 54 -7.04 29.93 7.20
CA ASP A 54 -6.11 31.00 6.89
C ASP A 54 -4.66 30.46 6.96
N VAL A 55 -4.14 29.96 5.84
CA VAL A 55 -2.73 29.54 5.75
C VAL A 55 -1.88 30.81 5.81
N LEU A 56 -1.11 30.96 6.89
CA LEU A 56 -0.19 32.08 7.03
C LEU A 56 0.88 32.01 5.94
N PRO A 57 1.39 33.15 5.45
CA PRO A 57 2.44 33.15 4.43
C PRO A 57 3.68 32.38 4.93
N GLY A 58 4.03 31.30 4.23
CA GLY A 58 5.19 30.46 4.55
C GLY A 58 4.88 29.14 5.26
N GLU A 59 3.62 28.82 5.51
CA GLU A 59 3.19 27.49 5.95
C GLU A 59 2.72 26.67 4.74
N GLU A 60 3.33 25.50 4.53
CA GLU A 60 2.79 24.51 3.59
C GLU A 60 1.47 23.98 4.16
N PRO A 61 0.40 23.87 3.34
CA PRO A 61 -0.83 23.23 3.79
C PRO A 61 -0.51 21.84 4.35
N ALA A 62 -1.06 21.51 5.51
CA ALA A 62 -0.99 20.14 6.01
C ALA A 62 -1.57 19.21 4.93
N GLU A 63 -0.89 18.09 4.64
CA GLU A 63 -1.43 17.09 3.71
C GLU A 63 -2.84 16.69 4.14
N ASP A 64 -3.81 16.88 3.25
CA ASP A 64 -5.18 16.42 3.50
C ASP A 64 -5.22 14.88 3.31
N ILE A 65 -4.94 14.16 4.38
CA ILE A 65 -4.99 12.69 4.44
C ILE A 65 -6.35 12.15 3.97
N SER A 66 -7.43 12.94 4.14
CA SER A 66 -8.78 12.56 3.69
C SER A 66 -8.94 12.60 2.18
N ASP A 67 -8.03 13.27 1.46
CA ASP A 67 -8.01 13.34 0.01
C ASP A 67 -7.40 12.10 -0.66
N THR A 68 -7.01 11.11 0.12
CA THR A 68 -6.17 10.03 -0.41
C THR A 68 -6.66 8.67 0.02
N ASP A 69 -6.88 7.80 -0.95
CA ASP A 69 -7.14 6.38 -0.74
C ASP A 69 -5.83 5.61 -0.58
N ALA A 70 -5.78 4.81 0.49
CA ALA A 70 -4.70 3.90 0.77
C ALA A 70 -5.02 2.52 0.21
N TRP A 71 -4.17 1.99 -0.68
CA TRP A 71 -4.31 0.59 -1.13
C TRP A 71 -3.02 -0.22 -1.03
N PHE A 72 -3.18 -1.52 -0.83
CA PHE A 72 -2.09 -2.48 -0.84
C PHE A 72 -2.58 -3.81 -1.43
N VAL A 73 -1.86 -4.30 -2.43
CA VAL A 73 -2.11 -5.61 -3.05
C VAL A 73 -0.92 -6.51 -2.82
N ALA A 74 -1.17 -7.73 -2.34
CA ALA A 74 -0.11 -8.68 -2.03
C ALA A 74 -0.52 -10.14 -2.21
N PHE A 75 0.48 -11.02 -2.28
CA PHE A 75 0.30 -12.46 -2.23
C PHE A 75 1.40 -13.13 -1.41
N ALA A 76 1.05 -14.26 -0.79
CA ALA A 76 1.97 -15.05 0.01
C ALA A 76 1.61 -16.55 0.02
N PRO A 77 2.59 -17.45 0.23
CA PRO A 77 4.04 -17.21 0.15
C PRO A 77 4.50 -16.92 -1.28
N ALA A 78 5.41 -15.98 -1.49
CA ALA A 78 5.74 -15.44 -2.80
C ALA A 78 6.25 -16.49 -3.81
N ARG A 79 7.02 -17.49 -3.38
CA ARG A 79 7.54 -18.55 -4.30
C ARG A 79 6.48 -19.54 -4.78
N ARG A 80 5.47 -19.81 -3.94
CA ARG A 80 4.34 -20.68 -4.27
C ARG A 80 3.07 -20.03 -3.72
N PRO A 81 2.56 -18.99 -4.41
CA PRO A 81 1.44 -18.19 -3.91
C PRO A 81 0.24 -19.06 -3.61
N ARG A 82 -0.31 -18.91 -2.39
CA ARG A 82 -1.53 -19.63 -1.95
C ARG A 82 -2.68 -18.68 -1.72
N ILE A 83 -2.37 -17.47 -1.25
CA ILE A 83 -3.34 -16.42 -0.91
C ILE A 83 -2.92 -15.15 -1.62
N ALA A 84 -3.90 -14.44 -2.19
CA ALA A 84 -3.77 -13.07 -2.66
C ALA A 84 -4.78 -12.20 -1.90
N VAL A 85 -4.39 -10.96 -1.59
CA VAL A 85 -5.21 -9.98 -0.88
C VAL A 85 -5.09 -8.62 -1.57
N ALA A 86 -6.18 -7.88 -1.58
CA ALA A 86 -6.21 -6.46 -1.88
C ALA A 86 -6.92 -5.74 -0.73
N VAL A 87 -6.29 -4.71 -0.19
CA VAL A 87 -6.85 -3.84 0.84
C VAL A 87 -6.96 -2.44 0.24
N LEU A 88 -8.14 -1.83 0.37
CA LEU A 88 -8.42 -0.44 0.01
C LEU A 88 -9.08 0.22 1.21
N LEU A 89 -8.53 1.34 1.66
CA LEU A 89 -9.03 2.15 2.77
C LEU A 89 -9.25 3.57 2.25
N VAL A 90 -10.50 4.02 2.26
CA VAL A 90 -10.92 5.27 1.62
C VAL A 90 -10.59 6.47 2.49
N GLY A 91 -9.91 7.49 1.94
CA GLY A 91 -9.53 8.70 2.66
C GLY A 91 -8.61 8.43 3.87
N GLN A 92 -7.75 7.41 3.77
CA GLN A 92 -6.86 6.95 4.84
C GLN A 92 -5.37 7.08 4.46
N GLY A 93 -5.03 8.04 3.60
CA GLY A 93 -3.65 8.44 3.33
C GLY A 93 -2.83 7.41 2.55
N ALA A 94 -1.57 7.23 2.94
CA ALA A 94 -0.62 6.40 2.22
C ALA A 94 -0.86 4.89 2.43
N GLY A 95 -0.89 4.12 1.33
CA GLY A 95 -1.10 2.67 1.39
C GLY A 95 -0.03 1.87 2.14
N GLY A 96 1.18 2.41 2.29
CA GLY A 96 2.26 1.79 3.08
C GLY A 96 1.96 1.77 4.57
N ASP A 97 1.41 2.87 5.10
CA ASP A 97 1.24 3.07 6.54
C ASP A 97 -0.07 2.48 7.06
N THR A 98 -1.12 2.43 6.24
CA THR A 98 -2.45 1.99 6.67
C THR A 98 -2.91 0.68 6.03
N ALA A 99 -2.82 0.56 4.69
CA ALA A 99 -3.30 -0.63 3.99
C ALA A 99 -2.35 -1.84 4.12
N ALA A 100 -1.03 -1.63 4.16
CA ALA A 100 -0.04 -2.70 4.25
C ALA A 100 -0.10 -3.50 5.58
N PRO A 101 -0.21 -2.87 6.77
CA PRO A 101 -0.43 -3.60 8.03
C PRO A 101 -1.71 -4.44 8.04
N THR A 102 -2.78 -3.91 7.44
CA THR A 102 -4.07 -4.60 7.32
C THR A 102 -3.92 -5.85 6.44
N ALA A 103 -3.23 -5.73 5.31
CA ALA A 103 -2.94 -6.87 4.43
C ALA A 103 -2.11 -7.94 5.13
N LYS A 104 -1.12 -7.56 5.96
CA LYS A 104 -0.36 -8.49 6.81
C LYS A 104 -1.26 -9.28 7.75
N ALA A 105 -2.19 -8.61 8.44
CA ALA A 105 -3.13 -9.29 9.34
C ALA A 105 -3.98 -10.32 8.59
N VAL A 106 -4.49 -9.98 7.40
CA VAL A 106 -5.28 -10.90 6.57
C VAL A 106 -4.45 -12.09 6.11
N LEU A 107 -3.24 -11.86 5.56
CA LEU A 107 -2.35 -12.91 5.09
C LEU A 107 -1.94 -13.86 6.22
N LEU A 108 -1.55 -13.33 7.38
CA LEU A 108 -1.14 -14.14 8.53
C LEU A 108 -2.27 -15.08 9.00
N ASN A 109 -3.49 -14.57 9.09
CA ASN A 109 -4.63 -15.39 9.51
C ASN A 109 -5.02 -16.42 8.45
N ALA A 110 -5.05 -16.03 7.17
CA ALA A 110 -5.38 -16.92 6.07
C ALA A 110 -4.36 -18.08 5.91
N LEU A 111 -3.08 -17.84 6.22
CA LEU A 111 -2.03 -18.84 6.18
C LEU A 111 -2.08 -19.81 7.37
N LYS A 112 -2.50 -19.35 8.56
CA LYS A 112 -2.68 -20.20 9.76
C LYS A 112 -3.88 -21.14 9.65
N ALA A 113 -4.92 -20.75 8.93
CA ALA A 113 -6.14 -21.53 8.78
C ALA A 113 -6.00 -22.74 7.82
N ARG A 114 -4.77 -23.14 7.47
CA ARG A 114 -4.48 -24.14 6.45
C ARG A 114 -3.34 -25.07 6.80
#